data_AF-A0A6B3GD88-F1
#
_entry.id   AF-A0A6B3GD88-F1
#
_cell.length_a   1.000
_cell.length_b   1.000
_cell.length_c   1.000
_cell.angle_alpha   90.00
_cell.angle_beta   90.00
_cell.angle_gamma   90.00
#
_symmetry.space_group_name_H-M   'P 1'
#
loop_
_entity.id
_entity.type
_entity.pdbx_description
1 polymer ?
#
loop_
_entity_poly.entity_id
_entity_poly.type
_entity_poly.pdbx_seq_one_letter_code
_entity_poly.pdbx_strand_id
1 'polypeptide(L)'
;LVISADQPGAVELTRRVRDLSDLKVVTYGSAEDADVRVHKVTPRGLTSEVTVLLNGKFLTFTVSVPGAHYAHNAVAALAAGVALGIP
;
A
#
# COMPACT_ATOMS: atom_id res chain seq x y z
N LEU A 1 7.73 -9.76 -0.65
CA LEU A 1 6.58 -9.72 0.28
C LEU A 1 5.97 -8.33 0.26
N VAL A 2 4.69 -8.21 -0.03
CA VAL A 2 3.93 -6.96 0.14
C VAL A 2 3.03 -7.12 1.36
N ILE A 3 3.12 -6.20 2.31
CA ILE A 3 2.52 -6.39 3.64
C ILE A 3 2.03 -5.08 4.25
N SER A 4 0.93 -5.13 5.01
CA SER A 4 0.34 -3.94 5.61
C SER A 4 1.19 -3.41 6.77
N ALA A 5 1.46 -2.11 6.79
CA ALA A 5 2.07 -1.40 7.92
C ALA A 5 1.06 -1.03 9.01
N ASP A 6 -0.24 -1.10 8.72
CA ASP A 6 -1.30 -0.66 9.63
C ASP A 6 -1.76 -1.77 10.59
N GLN A 7 -1.44 -3.03 10.27
CA GLN A 7 -1.91 -4.19 11.01
C GLN A 7 -0.84 -4.69 11.97
N PRO A 8 -1.08 -4.72 13.30
CA PRO A 8 -0.06 -5.11 14.28
C PRO A 8 0.57 -6.49 14.00
N GLY A 9 -0.23 -7.48 13.60
CA GLY A 9 0.28 -8.81 13.26
C GLY A 9 1.17 -8.81 12.00
N ALA A 10 0.90 -7.91 11.05
CA ALA A 10 1.69 -7.75 9.84
C ALA A 10 3.02 -7.02 10.11
N VAL A 11 2.99 -6.03 11.00
CA VAL A 11 4.20 -5.37 11.53
C VAL A 11 5.08 -6.36 12.28
N GLU A 12 4.49 -7.19 13.15
CA GLU A 12 5.19 -8.26 13.87
C GLU A 12 5.87 -9.24 12.91
N LEU A 13 5.12 -9.72 11.90
CA LEU A 13 5.65 -10.63 10.88
C LEU A 13 6.80 -9.97 10.12
N THR A 14 6.62 -8.73 9.68
CA THR A 14 7.63 -7.95 8.95
C THR A 14 8.95 -7.90 9.73
N ARG A 15 8.90 -7.62 11.04
CA ARG A 15 10.08 -7.55 11.88
C ARG A 15 10.81 -8.90 12.00
N ARG A 16 10.08 -10.02 11.98
CA ARG A 16 10.68 -11.37 12.04
C ARG A 16 11.30 -11.83 10.71
N VAL A 17 10.81 -11.33 9.58
CA VAL A 17 11.23 -11.81 8.25
C VAL A 17 12.16 -10.85 7.53
N ARG A 18 12.35 -9.62 8.04
CA ARG A 18 13.24 -8.60 7.43
C ARG A 18 14.71 -9.01 7.41
N ASP A 19 15.14 -9.84 8.34
CA ASP A 19 16.53 -10.32 8.42
C ASP A 19 16.83 -11.49 7.47
N LEU A 20 15.81 -11.97 6.72
CA LEU A 20 16.01 -12.98 5.68
C LEU A 20 16.62 -12.30 4.45
N SER A 21 17.88 -12.61 4.14
CA SER A 21 18.71 -11.93 3.14
C SER A 21 18.09 -11.80 1.74
N ASP A 22 17.22 -12.74 1.37
CA ASP A 22 16.69 -12.84 0.01
C ASP A 22 15.25 -12.30 -0.11
N LEU A 23 14.67 -11.78 0.97
CA LEU A 23 13.28 -11.32 0.99
C LEU A 23 13.18 -9.80 0.88
N LYS A 24 12.84 -9.30 -0.31
CA LYS A 24 12.40 -7.90 -0.47
C LYS A 24 11.03 -7.72 0.18
N VAL A 25 10.97 -6.90 1.23
CA VAL A 25 9.72 -6.49 1.89
C VAL A 25 9.34 -5.09 1.41
N VAL A 26 8.09 -4.92 0.99
CA VAL A 26 7.49 -3.62 0.68
C VAL A 26 6.25 -3.47 1.55
N THR A 27 6.20 -2.39 2.31
CA THR A 27 5.11 -2.07 3.21
C THR A 27 4.12 -1.11 2.56
N TYR A 28 2.83 -1.29 2.84
CA TYR A 28 1.79 -0.37 2.39
C TYR A 28 0.82 -0.06 3.53
N GLY A 29 0.20 1.11 3.49
CA GLY A 29 -0.78 1.49 4.52
C GLY A 29 -0.84 2.99 4.74
N SER A 30 -1.56 3.39 5.77
CA SER A 30 -1.67 4.79 6.20
C SER A 30 -0.53 5.22 7.13
N ALA A 31 0.21 4.26 7.71
CA ALA A 31 1.37 4.51 8.55
C ALA A 31 2.40 5.44 7.88
N GLU A 32 3.01 6.34 8.66
CA GLU A 32 3.94 7.34 8.14
C GLU A 32 5.22 6.74 7.56
N ASP A 33 5.62 5.57 8.07
CA ASP A 33 6.79 4.81 7.67
C ASP A 33 6.51 3.74 6.59
N ALA A 34 5.30 3.69 6.05
CA ALA A 34 4.98 2.80 4.94
C ALA A 34 5.70 3.20 3.65
N ASP A 35 6.30 2.23 2.94
CA ASP A 35 6.98 2.45 1.66
C ASP A 35 6.00 2.99 0.59
N VAL A 36 4.75 2.50 0.62
CA VAL A 36 3.63 3.02 -0.18
C VAL A 36 2.53 3.53 0.76
N ARG A 37 2.55 4.83 1.00
CA ARG A 37 1.66 5.45 1.99
C ARG A 37 0.36 5.93 1.39
N VAL A 38 -0.77 5.51 1.93
CA VAL A 38 -2.10 6.06 1.63
C VAL A 38 -2.19 7.45 2.23
N HIS A 39 -2.28 8.47 1.37
CA HIS A 39 -2.38 9.86 1.79
C HIS A 39 -3.84 10.33 1.90
N LYS A 40 -4.68 9.90 0.96
CA LYS A 40 -6.10 10.29 0.92
C LYS A 40 -6.95 9.23 0.22
N VAL A 41 -8.13 8.98 0.75
CA VAL A 41 -9.19 8.20 0.07
C VAL A 41 -10.45 9.06 0.06
N THR A 42 -10.94 9.41 -1.13
CA THR A 42 -12.14 10.23 -1.31
C THR A 42 -13.21 9.41 -2.02
N PRO A 43 -14.35 9.10 -1.37
CA PRO A 43 -15.47 8.44 -2.03
C PRO A 43 -16.02 9.30 -3.19
N ARG A 44 -16.33 8.67 -4.32
CA ARG A 44 -16.88 9.29 -5.54
C ARG A 44 -17.99 8.39 -6.10
N GLY A 45 -19.19 8.50 -5.52
CA GLY A 45 -20.33 7.63 -5.89
C GLY A 45 -19.99 6.16 -5.65
N LEU A 46 -19.97 5.36 -6.73
CA LEU A 46 -19.61 3.93 -6.69
C LEU A 46 -18.11 3.66 -6.82
N THR A 47 -17.28 4.71 -6.78
CA THR A 47 -15.83 4.62 -6.91
C THR A 47 -15.13 5.30 -5.73
N SER A 48 -13.83 5.08 -5.60
CA SER A 48 -12.99 5.78 -4.63
C SER A 48 -11.76 6.37 -5.34
N GLU A 49 -11.51 7.66 -5.15
CA GLU A 49 -10.28 8.32 -5.59
C GLU A 49 -9.23 8.17 -4.48
N VAL A 50 -8.12 7.50 -4.80
CA VAL A 50 -7.06 7.15 -3.86
C VAL A 50 -5.80 7.92 -4.25
N THR A 51 -5.19 8.60 -3.29
CA THR A 51 -3.89 9.26 -3.45
C THR A 51 -2.88 8.57 -2.53
N VAL A 52 -1.76 8.13 -3.11
CA VAL A 52 -0.64 7.54 -2.37
C VAL A 52 0.62 8.40 -2.50
N LEU A 53 1.49 8.35 -1.50
CA LEU A 53 2.87 8.79 -1.59
C LEU A 53 3.74 7.56 -1.87
N LEU A 54 4.41 7.56 -3.02
CA LEU A 54 5.31 6.50 -3.47
C LEU A 54 6.61 7.13 -3.94
N ASN A 55 7.75 6.73 -3.38
CA ASN A 55 9.07 7.26 -3.74
C ASN A 55 9.12 8.80 -3.75
N GLY A 56 8.47 9.44 -2.75
CA GLY A 56 8.40 10.90 -2.62
C GLY A 56 7.45 11.61 -3.59
N LYS A 57 6.71 10.88 -4.43
CA LYS A 57 5.76 11.44 -5.40
C LYS A 57 4.33 11.03 -5.07
N PHE A 58 3.39 11.96 -5.25
CA PHE A 58 1.97 11.65 -5.14
C PHE A 58 1.47 11.01 -6.44
N LEU A 59 0.76 9.90 -6.31
CA LEU A 59 0.03 9.24 -7.38
C LEU A 59 -1.44 9.16 -6.99
N THR A 60 -2.32 9.62 -7.87
CA THR A 60 -3.78 9.57 -7.69
C THR A 60 -4.41 8.65 -8.72
N PHE A 61 -5.27 7.74 -8.29
CA PHE A 61 -5.97 6.79 -9.14
C PHE A 61 -7.37 6.48 -8.62
N THR A 62 -8.22 5.92 -9.47
CA THR A 62 -9.60 5.57 -9.14
C THR A 62 -9.76 4.06 -8.96
N VAL A 63 -10.45 3.66 -7.90
CA VAL A 63 -10.85 2.28 -7.63
C VAL A 63 -12.35 2.16 -7.89
N SER A 64 -12.76 1.23 -8.74
CA SER A 64 -14.17 1.06 -9.19
C SER A 64 -15.11 0.44 -8.14
N VAL A 65 -14.78 0.56 -6.87
CA VAL A 65 -15.59 0.12 -5.74
C VAL A 65 -15.49 1.14 -4.59
N PRO A 66 -16.58 1.38 -3.86
CA PRO A 66 -16.57 2.29 -2.73
C PRO A 66 -15.96 1.63 -1.49
N GLY A 67 -15.15 2.37 -0.74
CA GLY A 67 -14.75 1.99 0.62
C GLY A 67 -13.25 1.89 0.86
N ALA A 68 -12.85 2.19 2.10
CA ALA A 68 -11.45 2.27 2.51
C ALA A 68 -10.71 0.92 2.39
N HIS A 69 -11.39 -0.21 2.65
CA HIS A 69 -10.78 -1.53 2.54
C HIS A 69 -10.35 -1.86 1.10
N TYR A 70 -11.18 -1.51 0.11
CA TYR A 70 -10.83 -1.71 -1.29
C TYR A 70 -9.72 -0.78 -1.76
N ALA A 71 -9.68 0.46 -1.24
CA ALA A 71 -8.55 1.35 -1.48
C ALA A 71 -7.24 0.72 -0.99
N HIS A 72 -7.20 0.15 0.22
CA HIS A 72 -6.01 -0.53 0.74
C HIS A 72 -5.60 -1.73 -0.11
N ASN A 73 -6.55 -2.55 -0.57
CA ASN A 73 -6.26 -3.67 -1.47
C ASN A 73 -5.68 -3.20 -2.81
N ALA A 74 -6.21 -2.12 -3.38
CA ALA A 74 -5.69 -1.54 -4.62
C ALA A 74 -4.26 -1.00 -4.43
N VAL A 75 -3.97 -0.41 -3.27
CA VAL A 75 -2.63 0.07 -2.91
C VAL A 75 -1.66 -1.10 -2.72
N ALA A 76 -2.11 -2.22 -2.13
CA ALA A 76 -1.31 -3.44 -2.03
C ALA A 76 -0.96 -3.99 -3.43
N ALA A 77 -1.93 -4.00 -4.35
CA ALA A 77 -1.70 -4.43 -5.74
C ALA A 77 -0.73 -3.48 -6.47
N LEU A 78 -0.87 -2.16 -6.30
CA LEU A 78 0.07 -1.17 -6.81
C LEU A 78 1.49 -1.41 -6.28
N ALA A 79 1.63 -1.61 -4.97
CA ALA A 79 2.92 -1.89 -4.34
C ALA A 79 3.58 -3.15 -4.90
N ALA A 80 2.79 -4.20 -5.17
CA ALA A 80 3.27 -5.41 -5.82
C ALA A 80 3.74 -5.17 -7.26
N GLY A 81 2.96 -4.42 -8.06
CA GLY A 81 3.33 -4.07 -9.44
C GLY A 81 4.64 -3.28 -9.50
N VAL A 82 4.76 -2.23 -8.69
CA VAL A 82 5.98 -1.42 -8.59
C VAL A 82 7.17 -2.25 -8.13
N ALA A 83 6.98 -3.14 -7.15
CA ALA A 83 8.05 -4.02 -6.67
C ALA A 83 8.60 -4.96 -7.76
N LEU A 84 7.75 -5.32 -8.74
CA LEU A 84 8.06 -6.14 -9.91
C LEU A 84 8.54 -5.33 -11.12
N GLY A 85 8.61 -3.99 -11.03
CA GLY A 85 9.03 -3.11 -12.13
C GLY A 85 7.96 -2.89 -13.20
N ILE A 86 6.69 -3.15 -12.87
CA ILE A 86 5.56 -2.84 -13.75
C ILE A 86 5.26 -1.33 -13.64
N PRO A 87 5.24 -0.60 -14.78
CA PRO A 87 4.99 0.85 -14.80
C PRO A 87 3.56 1.23 -14.43
#